data_AF-J0DAD8-F1
#
_entry.id   AF-J0DAD8-F1
#
_cell.length_a   1.000
_cell.length_b   1.000
_cell.length_c   1.000
_cell.angle_alpha   90.00
_cell.angle_beta   90.00
_cell.angle_gamma   90.00
#
_symmetry.space_group_name_H-M   'P 1'
#
loop_
_entity.id
_entity.type
_entity.pdbx_description
1 polymer ?
#
loop_
_entity_poly.entity_id
_entity_poly.type
_entity_poly.pdbx_seq_one_letter_code
_entity_poly.pdbx_strand_id
1 'polypeptide(L)'
;MYKLKDENGFYKLDPVWAKSGNNFSPYTFLNGKTWSPPSGTFWRYSIGTLKDMEQNNRIVFNGKNPMAKRYLSEVAEGRKSSTFWDGSEVGYNLNGDAEIKQLFSGNKVFNNPKPEALISRVLEISTQENDLVLDFFAGSGTTCAVAHKMKRRYIGIEQMDYIETITKERLKKS
;
A
#
# COMPACT_ATOMS: atom_id res chain seq x y z
N MET A 1 5.75 -17.87 5.31
CA MET A 1 4.51 -18.19 6.05
C MET A 1 4.85 -18.19 7.54
N TYR A 2 4.02 -17.57 8.38
CA TYR A 2 4.22 -17.45 9.84
C TYR A 2 3.74 -18.75 10.51
N LYS A 3 4.68 -19.63 10.88
CA LYS A 3 4.38 -20.99 11.37
C LYS A 3 4.82 -21.23 12.81
N LEU A 4 5.66 -20.36 13.36
CA LEU A 4 6.15 -20.46 14.73
C LEU A 4 5.30 -19.56 15.64
N LYS A 5 5.24 -19.87 16.93
CA LYS A 5 4.44 -19.11 17.90
C LYS A 5 5.15 -19.05 19.25
N ASP A 6 5.12 -17.88 19.87
CA ASP A 6 5.50 -17.67 21.28
C ASP A 6 4.47 -16.75 21.97
N GLU A 7 4.81 -16.22 23.14
CA GLU A 7 3.97 -15.30 23.92
C GLU A 7 3.57 -14.02 23.17
N ASN A 8 4.37 -13.58 22.19
CA ASN A 8 4.11 -12.40 21.37
C ASN A 8 3.31 -12.73 20.08
N GLY A 9 2.93 -14.00 19.89
CA GLY A 9 2.08 -14.45 18.81
C GLY A 9 2.82 -15.21 17.70
N PHE A 10 2.19 -15.31 16.52
CA PHE A 10 2.76 -16.04 15.39
C PHE A 10 3.91 -15.26 14.74
N TYR A 11 5.02 -15.93 14.45
CA TYR A 11 6.21 -15.34 13.84
C TYR A 11 6.81 -16.23 12.73
N LYS A 12 7.70 -15.64 11.94
CA LYS A 12 8.62 -16.33 11.04
C LYS A 12 10.06 -15.90 11.33
N LEU A 13 11.01 -16.69 10.84
CA LEU A 13 12.43 -16.40 10.97
C LEU A 13 12.95 -15.71 9.72
N ASP A 14 13.47 -14.49 9.89
CA ASP A 14 14.14 -13.75 8.83
C ASP A 14 15.65 -13.69 9.13
N PRO A 15 16.53 -13.82 8.12
CA PRO A 15 17.97 -13.64 8.31
C PRO A 15 18.30 -12.26 8.86
N VAL A 16 19.21 -12.19 9.83
CA VAL A 16 19.75 -10.92 10.34
C VAL A 16 20.82 -10.30 9.44
N TRP A 17 21.03 -10.87 8.25
CA TRP A 17 21.92 -10.36 7.21
C TRP A 17 21.16 -10.09 5.90
N ALA A 18 21.80 -9.32 5.00
CA ALA A 18 21.28 -8.91 3.70
C ALA A 18 22.41 -8.80 2.65
N LYS A 19 22.06 -8.79 1.37
CA LYS A 19 23.03 -8.65 0.25
C LYS A 19 23.53 -7.22 0.06
N SER A 20 22.82 -6.24 0.60
CA SER A 20 23.18 -4.82 0.58
C SER A 20 23.58 -4.37 1.97
N GLY A 21 24.60 -3.54 2.06
CA GLY A 21 25.11 -3.00 3.31
C GLY A 21 26.62 -2.78 3.25
N ASN A 22 27.19 -2.41 4.39
CA ASN A 22 28.62 -2.16 4.55
C ASN A 22 29.22 -2.77 5.84
N ASN A 23 28.38 -3.18 6.79
CA ASN A 23 28.83 -3.71 8.07
C ASN A 23 28.88 -5.24 8.05
N PHE A 24 30.07 -5.80 8.15
CA PHE A 24 30.34 -7.24 8.26
C PHE A 24 31.12 -7.59 9.54
N SER A 25 31.27 -6.62 10.46
CA SER A 25 32.03 -6.79 11.70
C SER A 25 31.41 -7.90 12.56
N PRO A 26 32.20 -8.81 13.14
CA PRO A 26 31.66 -9.85 14.03
C PRO A 26 30.91 -9.26 15.22
N TYR A 27 29.85 -9.96 15.66
CA TYR A 27 29.10 -9.65 16.87
C TYR A 27 29.07 -10.88 17.79
N THR A 28 29.31 -10.66 19.08
CA THR A 28 29.21 -11.70 20.11
C THR A 28 27.86 -11.59 20.81
N PHE A 29 27.04 -12.61 20.64
CA PHE A 29 25.73 -12.72 21.28
C PHE A 29 25.87 -13.04 22.78
N LEU A 30 24.83 -12.78 23.57
CA LEU A 30 24.74 -13.05 25.01
C LEU A 30 24.98 -14.53 25.36
N ASN A 31 24.75 -15.43 24.41
CA ASN A 31 25.07 -16.85 24.56
C ASN A 31 26.56 -17.19 24.35
N GLY A 32 27.42 -16.18 24.21
CA GLY A 32 28.87 -16.31 24.01
C GLY A 32 29.30 -16.66 22.59
N LYS A 33 28.37 -16.85 21.64
CA LYS A 33 28.71 -17.17 20.25
C LYS A 33 29.03 -15.90 19.48
N THR A 34 30.23 -15.84 18.93
CA THR A 34 30.60 -14.82 17.94
C THR A 34 30.18 -15.26 16.55
N TRP A 35 29.53 -14.37 15.80
CA TRP A 35 29.08 -14.64 14.44
C TRP A 35 29.26 -13.39 13.56
N SER A 36 29.50 -13.60 12.27
CA SER A 36 29.60 -12.56 11.26
C SER A 36 28.81 -12.95 10.01
N PRO A 37 28.28 -11.98 9.24
CA PRO A 37 27.58 -12.25 7.99
C PRO A 37 28.43 -13.12 7.03
N PRO A 38 27.82 -14.08 6.30
CA PRO A 38 28.52 -14.81 5.25
C PRO A 38 29.15 -13.88 4.21
N SER A 39 30.18 -14.36 3.53
CA SER A 39 30.85 -13.60 2.46
C SER A 39 29.83 -13.08 1.43
N GLY A 40 29.98 -11.80 1.05
CA GLY A 40 29.06 -11.11 0.13
C GLY A 40 27.74 -10.66 0.78
N THR A 41 27.63 -10.72 2.11
CA THR A 41 26.47 -10.22 2.86
C THR A 41 26.91 -9.34 4.02
N PHE A 42 25.98 -8.56 4.53
CA PHE A 42 26.19 -7.58 5.60
C PHE A 42 25.08 -7.71 6.63
N TRP A 43 25.28 -7.17 7.83
CA TRP A 43 24.22 -7.08 8.82
C TRP A 43 23.03 -6.29 8.26
N ARG A 44 21.83 -6.87 8.41
CA ARG A 44 20.56 -6.20 8.05
C ARG A 44 20.22 -5.10 9.05
N TYR A 45 20.66 -5.26 10.29
CA TYR A 45 20.38 -4.36 11.40
C TYR A 45 21.70 -3.76 11.92
N SER A 46 21.63 -2.57 12.50
CA SER A 46 22.78 -2.03 13.22
C SER A 46 23.16 -2.92 14.41
N ILE A 47 24.40 -2.84 14.90
CA ILE A 47 24.82 -3.58 16.11
C ILE A 47 23.95 -3.20 17.32
N GLY A 48 23.59 -1.91 17.46
CA GLY A 48 22.70 -1.45 18.53
C GLY A 48 21.32 -2.10 18.44
N THR A 49 20.77 -2.20 17.23
CA THR A 49 19.49 -2.89 16.99
C THR A 49 19.59 -4.39 17.25
N LEU A 50 20.69 -5.05 16.87
CA LEU A 50 20.90 -6.48 17.17
C LEU A 50 20.92 -6.74 18.69
N LYS A 51 21.60 -5.88 19.44
CA LYS A 51 21.66 -5.94 20.90
C LYS A 51 20.27 -5.77 21.53
N ASP A 52 19.51 -4.77 21.08
CA ASP A 52 18.13 -4.54 21.53
C ASP A 52 17.23 -5.74 21.19
N MET A 53 17.29 -6.25 19.96
CA MET A 53 16.54 -7.45 19.56
C MET A 53 16.88 -8.67 20.41
N GLU A 54 18.16 -8.85 20.75
CA GLU A 54 18.61 -9.93 21.61
C GLU A 54 18.08 -9.79 23.04
N GLN A 55 18.16 -8.59 23.62
CA GLN A 55 17.62 -8.29 24.95
C GLN A 55 16.10 -8.51 25.03
N ASN A 56 15.39 -8.26 23.93
CA ASN A 56 13.95 -8.46 23.82
C ASN A 56 13.55 -9.85 23.27
N ASN A 57 14.43 -10.86 23.36
CA ASN A 57 14.15 -12.24 22.93
C ASN A 57 13.64 -12.38 21.48
N ARG A 58 14.10 -11.47 20.60
CA ARG A 58 13.73 -11.44 19.16
C ARG A 58 14.79 -12.07 18.26
N ILE A 59 15.84 -12.65 18.84
CA ILE A 59 16.84 -13.43 18.12
C ILE A 59 16.76 -14.89 18.55
N VAL A 60 16.77 -15.80 17.59
CA VAL A 60 16.87 -17.24 17.82
C VAL A 60 17.91 -17.85 16.90
N PHE A 61 18.69 -18.81 17.41
CA PHE A 61 19.65 -19.53 16.58
C PHE A 61 18.98 -20.71 15.89
N ASN A 62 18.96 -20.69 14.55
CA ASN A 62 18.60 -21.84 13.74
C ASN A 62 19.90 -22.58 13.36
N GLY A 63 20.25 -23.60 14.15
CA GLY A 63 21.56 -24.24 14.09
C GLY A 63 22.68 -23.27 14.51
N LYS A 64 23.55 -22.92 13.57
CA LYS A 64 24.66 -21.96 13.79
C LYS A 64 24.30 -20.51 13.46
N ASN A 65 23.14 -20.28 12.83
CA ASN A 65 22.81 -18.98 12.26
C ASN A 65 21.84 -18.22 13.17
N PRO A 66 22.14 -16.97 13.56
CA PRO A 66 21.19 -16.10 14.26
C PRO A 66 20.08 -15.67 13.29
N MET A 67 18.83 -15.75 13.73
CA MET A 67 17.65 -15.38 12.95
C MET A 67 16.78 -14.43 13.76
N ALA A 68 16.21 -13.43 13.11
CA ALA A 68 15.25 -12.52 13.73
C ALA A 68 13.85 -13.14 13.73
N LYS A 69 13.16 -13.09 14.87
CA LYS A 69 11.72 -13.29 14.93
C LYS A 69 11.03 -12.07 14.32
N ARG A 70 10.22 -12.30 13.30
CA ARG A 70 9.34 -11.29 12.72
C ARG A 70 7.90 -11.70 12.99
N TYR A 71 7.16 -10.89 13.73
CA TYR A 71 5.81 -11.22 14.15
C TYR A 71 4.78 -10.86 13.07
N LEU A 72 3.72 -11.66 12.98
CA LEU A 72 2.62 -11.42 12.07
C LEU A 72 1.87 -10.13 12.44
N SER A 73 1.70 -9.87 13.74
CA SER A 73 1.07 -8.66 14.29
C SER A 73 1.81 -7.37 13.93
N GLU A 74 3.11 -7.44 13.64
CA GLU A 74 3.93 -6.28 13.24
C GLU A 74 3.93 -6.05 11.72
N VAL A 75 3.30 -6.94 10.95
CA VAL A 75 3.19 -6.78 9.50
C VAL A 75 1.92 -6.03 9.20
N ALA A 76 2.07 -4.84 8.62
CA ALA A 76 0.94 -4.06 8.11
C ALA A 76 -0.01 -4.97 7.33
N GLU A 77 -1.28 -4.97 7.75
CA GLU A 77 -2.31 -5.74 7.07
C GLU A 77 -2.44 -5.28 5.62
N GLY A 78 -2.65 -6.26 4.75
CA GLY A 78 -2.79 -6.02 3.31
C GLY A 78 -1.49 -6.19 2.52
N ARG A 79 -1.68 -6.22 1.20
CA ARG A 79 -0.58 -6.30 0.23
C ARG A 79 -0.20 -4.87 -0.13
N LYS A 80 1.09 -4.53 -0.08
CA LYS A 80 1.58 -3.28 -0.69
C LYS A 80 1.09 -3.24 -2.14
N SER A 81 0.47 -2.14 -2.55
CA SER A 81 -0.05 -1.99 -3.91
C SER A 81 1.09 -2.19 -4.92
N SER A 82 0.82 -2.94 -6.00
CA SER A 82 1.77 -3.13 -7.09
C SER A 82 1.88 -1.87 -7.95
N THR A 83 2.99 -1.71 -8.65
CA THR A 83 3.19 -0.61 -9.62
C THR A 83 2.29 -0.74 -10.86
N PHE A 84 1.89 -1.98 -11.19
CA PHE A 84 0.98 -2.27 -12.28
C PHE A 84 -0.39 -2.65 -11.73
N TRP A 85 -1.44 -2.03 -12.25
CA TRP A 85 -2.84 -2.37 -11.99
C TRP A 85 -3.49 -2.84 -13.28
N ASP A 86 -4.02 -4.05 -13.26
CA ASP A 86 -4.65 -4.64 -14.45
C ASP A 86 -6.07 -4.09 -14.63
N GLY A 87 -6.53 -3.92 -15.87
CA GLY A 87 -7.88 -3.43 -16.13
C GLY A 87 -8.99 -4.35 -15.59
N SER A 88 -8.71 -5.63 -15.31
CA SER A 88 -9.61 -6.51 -14.58
C SER A 88 -9.78 -6.13 -13.10
N GLU A 89 -8.80 -5.43 -12.50
CA GLU A 89 -8.85 -4.90 -11.14
C GLU A 89 -9.43 -3.48 -11.11
N VAL A 90 -8.99 -2.61 -12.02
CA VAL A 90 -9.28 -1.17 -11.97
C VAL A 90 -10.22 -0.65 -13.07
N GLY A 91 -10.71 -1.54 -13.93
CA GLY A 91 -11.55 -1.21 -15.07
C GLY A 91 -10.75 -0.80 -16.32
N TYR A 92 -11.38 -1.00 -17.48
CA TYR A 92 -10.92 -0.53 -18.78
C TYR A 92 -11.67 0.75 -19.18
N ASN A 93 -11.22 1.44 -20.23
CA ASN A 93 -11.89 2.65 -20.73
C ASN A 93 -13.39 2.43 -21.05
N LEU A 94 -13.75 1.22 -21.52
CA LEU A 94 -15.15 0.84 -21.79
C LEU A 94 -16.03 0.90 -20.55
N ASN A 95 -15.46 0.64 -19.36
CA ASN A 95 -16.20 0.72 -18.10
C ASN A 95 -16.59 2.16 -17.79
N GLY A 96 -15.67 3.12 -17.93
CA GLY A 96 -15.99 4.54 -17.73
C GLY A 96 -17.08 5.02 -18.70
N ASP A 97 -17.00 4.63 -19.98
CA ASP A 97 -18.03 4.96 -20.97
C ASP A 97 -19.40 4.36 -20.58
N ALA A 98 -19.42 3.14 -20.06
CA ALA A 98 -20.64 2.47 -19.60
C ALA A 98 -21.23 3.15 -18.35
N GLU A 99 -20.40 3.53 -17.38
CA GLU A 99 -20.79 4.26 -16.17
C GLU A 99 -21.46 5.59 -16.51
N ILE A 100 -20.87 6.38 -17.41
CA ILE A 100 -21.47 7.64 -17.87
C ILE A 100 -22.80 7.38 -18.60
N LYS A 101 -22.86 6.41 -19.51
CA LYS A 101 -24.13 6.09 -20.18
C LYS A 101 -25.21 5.70 -19.17
N GLN A 102 -24.87 4.89 -18.17
CA GLN A 102 -25.82 4.48 -17.13
C GLN A 102 -26.36 5.68 -16.35
N LEU A 103 -25.50 6.64 -15.99
CA LEU A 103 -25.89 7.84 -15.25
C LEU A 103 -26.75 8.82 -16.07
N PHE A 104 -26.55 8.85 -17.39
CA PHE A 104 -27.21 9.79 -18.31
C PHE A 104 -28.20 9.10 -19.25
N SER A 105 -28.94 8.10 -18.76
CA SER A 105 -30.05 7.44 -19.47
C SER A 105 -29.68 6.87 -20.84
N GLY A 106 -28.49 6.26 -20.92
CA GLY A 106 -27.94 5.65 -22.13
C GLY A 106 -27.11 6.60 -23.01
N ASN A 107 -27.09 7.90 -22.71
CA ASN A 107 -26.43 8.89 -23.56
C ASN A 107 -24.93 8.98 -23.27
N LYS A 108 -24.11 8.99 -24.34
CA LYS A 108 -22.68 9.28 -24.24
C LYS A 108 -22.48 10.81 -24.23
N VAL A 109 -22.51 11.39 -23.04
CA VAL A 109 -22.37 12.84 -22.85
C VAL A 109 -20.92 13.29 -22.68
N PHE A 110 -20.00 12.39 -22.34
CA PHE A 110 -18.58 12.69 -22.12
C PHE A 110 -17.68 11.65 -22.82
N ASN A 111 -16.51 12.08 -23.27
CA ASN A 111 -15.55 11.22 -23.95
C ASN A 111 -14.43 10.79 -22.99
N ASN A 112 -14.13 9.49 -22.97
CA ASN A 112 -13.02 8.91 -22.20
C ASN A 112 -13.05 9.23 -20.69
N PRO A 113 -14.21 9.14 -20.00
CA PRO A 113 -14.25 9.26 -18.55
C PRO A 113 -13.37 8.18 -17.91
N LYS A 114 -12.71 8.50 -16.80
CA LYS A 114 -11.98 7.48 -16.03
C LYS A 114 -12.97 6.55 -15.32
N PRO A 115 -12.72 5.23 -15.30
CA PRO A 115 -13.56 4.29 -14.54
C PRO A 115 -13.54 4.61 -13.05
N GLU A 116 -14.67 4.42 -12.37
CA GLU A 116 -14.75 4.62 -10.92
C GLU A 116 -13.83 3.66 -10.15
N ALA A 117 -13.70 2.41 -10.61
CA ALA A 117 -12.85 1.40 -9.96
C ALA A 117 -11.38 1.86 -9.87
N LEU A 118 -10.85 2.49 -10.93
CA LEU A 118 -9.50 3.04 -10.93
C LEU A 118 -9.34 4.14 -9.88
N ILE A 119 -10.29 5.06 -9.80
CA ILE A 119 -10.19 6.14 -8.83
C ILE A 119 -10.42 5.64 -7.40
N SER A 120 -11.30 4.66 -7.19
CA SER A 120 -11.49 4.01 -5.88
C SER A 120 -10.17 3.41 -5.41
N ARG A 121 -9.47 2.69 -6.29
CA ARG A 121 -8.18 2.09 -6.00
C ARG A 121 -7.13 3.12 -5.59
N VAL A 122 -7.08 4.26 -6.30
CA VAL A 122 -6.17 5.37 -5.97
C VAL A 122 -6.49 5.93 -4.58
N LEU A 123 -7.76 6.19 -4.27
CA LEU A 123 -8.16 6.77 -2.98
C LEU A 123 -7.97 5.80 -1.82
N GLU A 124 -8.23 4.51 -2.01
CA GLU A 124 -8.01 3.46 -1.00
C GLU A 124 -6.57 3.42 -0.50
N ILE A 125 -5.59 3.58 -1.40
CA ILE A 125 -4.17 3.47 -1.05
C ILE A 125 -3.56 4.78 -0.55
N SER A 126 -4.26 5.90 -0.70
CA SER A 126 -3.70 7.25 -0.45
C SER A 126 -4.48 8.09 0.57
N THR A 127 -5.69 7.68 0.96
CA THR A 127 -6.58 8.50 1.82
C THR A 127 -7.38 7.67 2.82
N GLN A 128 -7.85 8.31 3.88
CA GLN A 128 -8.83 7.80 4.85
C GLN A 128 -10.17 8.52 4.72
N GLU A 129 -11.23 8.01 5.38
CA GLU A 129 -12.49 8.74 5.49
C GLU A 129 -12.24 10.16 6.04
N ASN A 130 -13.00 11.16 5.54
CA ASN A 130 -12.90 12.59 5.85
C ASN A 130 -11.66 13.35 5.33
N ASP A 131 -10.67 12.68 4.75
CA ASP A 131 -9.56 13.36 4.07
C ASP A 131 -10.07 14.22 2.91
N LEU A 132 -9.28 15.24 2.55
CA LEU A 132 -9.58 16.16 1.45
C LEU A 132 -8.89 15.71 0.16
N VAL A 133 -9.67 15.46 -0.88
CA VAL A 133 -9.20 15.12 -2.22
C VAL A 133 -9.32 16.33 -3.14
N LEU A 134 -8.25 16.69 -3.86
CA LEU A 134 -8.28 17.74 -4.88
C LEU A 134 -8.12 17.13 -6.27
N ASP A 135 -9.05 17.44 -7.17
CA ASP A 135 -8.91 17.17 -8.59
C ASP A 135 -9.09 18.48 -9.37
N PHE A 136 -7.99 19.00 -9.93
CA PHE A 136 -8.01 20.25 -10.69
C PHE A 136 -8.21 20.08 -12.20
N PHE A 137 -8.51 18.84 -12.64
CA PHE A 137 -8.93 18.50 -14.00
C PHE A 137 -10.14 17.57 -13.93
N ALA A 138 -11.20 18.01 -13.24
CA ALA A 138 -12.28 17.12 -12.82
C ALA A 138 -13.00 16.42 -13.99
N GLY A 139 -13.04 17.03 -15.18
CA GLY A 139 -13.64 16.43 -16.37
C GLY A 139 -15.06 15.98 -16.11
N SER A 140 -15.36 14.70 -16.38
CA SER A 140 -16.66 14.10 -16.08
C SER A 140 -17.03 14.05 -14.59
N GLY A 141 -16.11 14.37 -13.66
CA GLY A 141 -16.35 14.39 -12.22
C GLY A 141 -16.09 13.06 -11.50
N THR A 142 -15.43 12.08 -12.14
CA THR A 142 -15.20 10.74 -11.55
C THR A 142 -14.57 10.83 -10.17
N THR A 143 -13.50 11.62 -9.99
CA THR A 143 -12.80 11.71 -8.71
C THR A 143 -13.67 12.24 -7.59
N CYS A 144 -14.45 13.29 -7.87
CA CYS A 144 -15.37 13.88 -6.91
C CYS A 144 -16.49 12.90 -6.53
N ALA A 145 -17.06 12.19 -7.52
CA ALA A 145 -18.11 11.20 -7.30
C ALA A 145 -17.61 10.02 -6.43
N VAL A 146 -16.43 9.49 -6.74
CA VAL A 146 -15.84 8.38 -5.96
C VAL A 146 -15.43 8.82 -4.57
N ALA A 147 -14.80 10.00 -4.43
CA ALA A 147 -14.48 10.57 -3.13
C ALA A 147 -15.75 10.73 -2.27
N HIS A 148 -16.86 11.20 -2.85
CA HIS A 148 -18.14 11.30 -2.16
C HIS A 148 -18.65 9.94 -1.66
N LYS A 149 -18.72 8.93 -2.54
CA LYS A 149 -19.16 7.56 -2.21
C LYS A 149 -18.31 6.93 -1.11
N MET A 150 -17.02 7.24 -1.11
CA MET A 150 -16.06 6.78 -0.09
C MET A 150 -16.04 7.67 1.16
N LYS A 151 -16.94 8.65 1.33
CA LYS A 151 -16.98 9.57 2.49
C LYS A 151 -15.70 10.38 2.69
N ARG A 152 -15.08 10.83 1.59
CA ARG A 152 -14.01 11.83 1.59
C ARG A 152 -14.61 13.20 1.27
N ARG A 153 -13.95 14.26 1.74
CA ARG A 153 -14.22 15.62 1.29
C ARG A 153 -13.50 15.84 -0.04
N TYR A 154 -14.02 16.69 -0.90
CA TYR A 154 -13.38 16.93 -2.19
C TYR A 154 -13.54 18.36 -2.70
N ILE A 155 -12.57 18.77 -3.52
CA ILE A 155 -12.62 19.98 -4.35
C ILE A 155 -12.36 19.53 -5.78
N GLY A 156 -13.32 19.82 -6.66
CA GLY A 156 -13.17 19.63 -8.11
C GLY A 156 -13.05 20.98 -8.80
N ILE A 157 -12.05 21.13 -9.67
CA ILE A 157 -11.92 22.30 -10.57
C ILE A 157 -12.03 21.80 -12.00
N GLU A 158 -12.90 22.45 -12.77
CA GLU A 158 -13.09 22.22 -14.19
C GLU A 158 -13.33 23.57 -14.86
N GLN A 159 -12.67 23.79 -15.99
CA GLN A 159 -12.65 25.07 -16.70
C GLN A 159 -13.63 25.11 -17.88
N MET A 160 -14.06 23.95 -18.37
CA MET A 160 -14.90 23.86 -19.56
C MET A 160 -16.39 24.03 -19.23
N ASP A 161 -17.14 24.63 -20.14
CA ASP A 161 -18.57 24.94 -19.97
C ASP A 161 -19.45 23.73 -19.65
N TYR A 162 -19.02 22.52 -20.03
CA TYR A 162 -19.74 21.28 -19.71
C TYR A 162 -19.79 20.98 -18.21
N ILE A 163 -19.06 21.71 -17.36
CA ILE A 163 -19.08 21.53 -15.91
C ILE A 163 -20.51 21.59 -15.36
N GLU A 164 -21.34 22.47 -15.91
CA GLU A 164 -22.73 22.66 -15.48
C GLU A 164 -23.63 21.48 -15.85
N THR A 165 -23.44 20.90 -17.03
CA THR A 165 -24.34 19.90 -17.61
C THR A 165 -23.88 18.46 -17.40
N ILE A 166 -22.59 18.25 -17.15
CA ILE A 166 -22.00 16.91 -17.00
C ILE A 166 -21.44 16.74 -15.58
N THR A 167 -20.45 17.53 -15.19
CA THR A 167 -19.71 17.34 -13.93
C THR A 167 -20.63 17.51 -12.73
N LYS A 168 -21.36 18.63 -12.65
CA LYS A 168 -22.32 18.89 -11.56
C LYS A 168 -23.48 17.90 -11.58
N GLU A 169 -24.02 17.59 -12.75
CA GLU A 169 -25.13 16.64 -12.88
C GLU A 169 -24.75 15.22 -12.47
N ARG A 170 -23.52 14.77 -12.77
CA ARG A 170 -23.00 13.50 -12.24
C ARG A 170 -23.02 13.50 -10.72
N LEU A 171 -22.52 14.56 -10.08
CA LEU A 171 -22.42 14.63 -8.62
C LEU A 171 -23.79 14.62 -7.93
N LYS A 172 -24.82 15.19 -8.56
CA LYS A 172 -26.20 15.11 -8.06
C LYS A 172 -26.79 13.70 -8.13
N LYS A 173 -26.26 12.85 -9.01
CA LYS A 173 -26.72 11.47 -9.26
C LYS A 173 -25.85 10.40 -8.58
N SER A 174 -24.76 10.80 -7.93
CA SER A 174 -23.74 9.91 -7.35
C SER A 174 -24.01 9.55 -5.90
#